data_AF-A0A914NVB3-F1
#
_entry.id   AF-A0A914NVB3-F1
#
_cell.length_a   1.000
_cell.length_b   1.000
_cell.length_c   1.000
_cell.angle_alpha   90.00
_cell.angle_beta   90.00
_cell.angle_gamma   90.00
#
_symmetry.space_group_name_H-M   'P 1'
#
loop_
_entity.id
_entity.type
_entity.pdbx_description
1 polymer ?
#
loop_
_entity_poly.entity_id
_entity_poly.type
_entity_poly.pdbx_seq_one_letter_code
_entity_poly.pdbx_strand_id
1 'polypeptide(L)'
;MGLCKCPKRKVTNLFCFEHRVNVCESCLLSNHEACVVQTYLSWLTDSDYDVNCPLCFEPLTIRETLRLKCLHLFHWDCLDARVRQLPDTTAPAGYKCPSCLECIFPRENQQSPIVDRLINKLQTVNWGRNGLGMSFVC
;
A
#
# COMPACT_ATOMS: atom_id res chain seq x y z
N MET A 1 0.86 20.82 -2.26
CA MET A 1 2.19 20.17 -2.39
C MET A 1 3.10 20.80 -1.34
N GLY A 2 3.86 20.02 -0.58
CA GLY A 2 4.62 20.49 0.59
C GLY A 2 6.00 19.86 0.71
N LEU A 3 6.77 20.28 1.71
CA LEU A 3 8.09 19.69 2.01
C LEU A 3 7.96 18.69 3.15
N CYS A 4 8.54 17.50 2.95
CA CYS A 4 8.66 16.55 4.04
C CYS A 4 9.51 17.12 5.18
N LYS A 5 9.12 16.82 6.42
CA LYS A 5 9.83 17.30 7.63
C LYS A 5 11.14 16.56 7.92
N CYS A 6 11.47 15.53 7.17
CA CYS A 6 12.73 14.81 7.33
C CYS A 6 13.95 15.63 6.85
N PRO A 7 15.18 15.26 7.25
CA PRO A 7 16.40 15.99 6.86
C PRO A 7 16.58 16.17 5.35
N LYS A 8 16.04 15.23 4.54
CA LYS A 8 16.11 15.27 3.08
C LYS A 8 15.23 16.36 2.46
N ARG A 9 14.26 16.91 3.20
CA ARG A 9 13.33 17.99 2.79
C ARG A 9 12.77 17.83 1.37
N LYS A 10 12.43 16.60 0.97
CA LYS A 10 11.90 16.31 -0.37
C LYS A 10 10.52 16.95 -0.54
N VAL A 11 10.27 17.54 -1.72
CA VAL A 11 8.92 17.92 -2.15
C VAL A 11 8.07 16.66 -2.23
N THR A 12 6.84 16.74 -1.72
CA THR A 12 5.90 15.63 -1.67
C THR A 12 4.48 16.14 -1.79
N ASN A 13 3.60 15.31 -2.35
CA ASN A 13 2.16 15.49 -2.29
C ASN A 13 1.51 14.56 -1.25
N LEU A 14 2.28 13.74 -0.53
CA LEU A 14 1.77 12.80 0.48
C LEU A 14 1.71 13.47 1.86
N PHE A 15 0.67 13.13 2.61
CA PHE A 15 0.38 13.69 3.92
C PHE A 15 -0.08 12.59 4.87
N CYS A 16 0.52 12.52 6.06
CA CYS A 16 0.10 11.61 7.12
C CYS A 16 -1.04 12.22 7.91
N PHE A 17 -2.17 11.54 7.96
CA PHE A 17 -3.39 12.01 8.60
C PHE A 17 -3.28 11.96 10.14
N GLU A 18 -2.65 10.91 10.65
CA GLU A 18 -2.38 10.74 12.09
C GLU A 18 -1.47 11.83 12.65
N HIS A 19 -0.33 12.05 11.98
CA HIS A 19 0.71 12.97 12.46
C HIS A 19 0.55 14.40 11.93
N ARG A 20 -0.35 14.63 10.97
CA ARG A 20 -0.63 15.92 10.34
C ARG A 20 0.61 16.59 9.75
N VAL A 21 1.43 15.81 9.06
CA VAL A 21 2.68 16.27 8.41
C VAL A 21 2.81 15.77 6.98
N ASN A 22 3.51 16.56 6.15
CA ASN A 22 3.94 16.13 4.82
C ASN A 22 5.03 15.05 4.93
N VAL A 23 4.89 13.95 4.19
CA VAL A 23 5.77 12.78 4.27
C VAL A 23 6.31 12.44 2.88
N CYS A 24 7.60 12.16 2.72
CA CYS A 24 8.15 11.65 1.46
C CYS A 24 8.10 10.12 1.43
N GLU A 25 8.18 9.50 0.25
CA GLU A 25 8.10 8.04 0.13
C GLU A 25 9.11 7.28 1.01
N SER A 26 10.31 7.82 1.22
CA SER A 26 11.27 7.18 2.12
C SER A 26 10.77 7.13 3.57
N CYS A 27 10.25 8.26 4.08
CA CYS A 27 9.71 8.33 5.44
C CYS A 27 8.40 7.56 5.58
N LEU A 28 7.63 7.46 4.50
CA LEU A 28 6.44 6.64 4.44
C LEU A 28 6.75 5.18 4.76
N LEU A 29 7.86 4.67 4.25
CA LEU A 29 8.25 3.27 4.45
C LEU A 29 8.99 3.02 5.77
N SER A 30 9.73 4.01 6.29
CA SER A 30 10.57 3.82 7.48
C SER A 30 9.91 4.23 8.80
N ASN A 31 9.10 5.29 8.79
CA ASN A 31 8.59 5.91 10.02
C ASN A 31 7.05 5.98 10.06
N HIS A 32 6.39 5.79 8.92
CA HIS A 32 4.94 5.88 8.78
C HIS A 32 4.37 4.65 8.08
N GLU A 33 4.99 3.49 8.32
CA GLU A 33 4.62 2.24 7.66
C GLU A 33 3.15 1.89 7.89
N ALA A 34 2.73 1.91 9.16
CA ALA A 34 1.37 1.61 9.59
C ALA A 34 0.42 2.82 9.58
N CYS A 35 0.90 4.02 9.21
CA CYS A 35 0.08 5.23 9.31
C CYS A 35 -0.88 5.40 8.13
N VAL A 36 -2.05 5.99 8.33
CA VAL A 36 -2.90 6.44 7.22
C VAL A 36 -2.27 7.65 6.55
N VAL A 37 -1.90 7.48 5.28
CA VAL A 37 -1.22 8.48 4.46
C VAL A 37 -1.91 8.50 3.11
N GLN A 38 -2.38 9.67 2.70
CA GLN A 38 -2.98 9.93 1.39
C GLN A 38 -2.40 11.21 0.79
N THR A 39 -2.95 11.67 -0.33
CA THR A 39 -2.54 12.95 -0.90
C THR A 39 -2.98 14.12 -0.03
N TYR A 40 -2.19 15.20 -0.03
CA TYR A 40 -2.52 16.44 0.68
C TYR A 40 -3.84 17.04 0.22
N LEU A 41 -4.20 16.88 -1.06
CA LEU A 41 -5.51 17.30 -1.56
C LEU A 41 -6.66 16.50 -0.94
N SER A 42 -6.47 15.18 -0.73
CA SER A 42 -7.46 14.37 -0.03
C SER A 42 -7.66 14.90 1.38
N TRP A 43 -6.57 15.17 2.12
CA TRP A 43 -6.64 15.72 3.48
C TRP A 43 -7.39 17.07 3.57
N LEU A 44 -7.23 17.95 2.57
CA LEU A 44 -7.96 19.22 2.51
C LEU A 44 -9.45 19.04 2.20
N THR A 45 -9.81 17.95 1.52
CA THR A 45 -11.19 17.70 1.05
C THR A 45 -11.97 16.91 2.10
N ASP A 46 -11.35 15.88 2.66
CA ASP A 46 -11.88 15.01 3.69
C ASP A 46 -10.71 14.59 4.60
N SER A 47 -10.77 15.02 5.86
CA SER A 47 -9.75 14.71 6.85
C SER A 47 -10.08 13.48 7.70
N ASP A 48 -11.22 12.83 7.45
CA ASP A 48 -11.61 11.63 8.18
C ASP A 48 -10.74 10.43 7.75
N TYR A 49 -10.38 9.61 8.72
CA TYR A 49 -9.56 8.43 8.50
C TYR A 49 -9.86 7.34 9.54
N ASP A 50 -9.64 6.09 9.15
CA ASP A 50 -9.75 4.93 10.03
C ASP A 50 -8.37 4.28 10.18
N VAL A 51 -7.96 4.04 11.43
CA VAL A 51 -6.69 3.38 11.77
C VAL A 51 -6.82 1.85 11.81
N ASN A 52 -8.00 1.33 11.52
CA ASN A 52 -8.28 -0.10 11.46
C ASN A 52 -8.14 -0.63 10.04
N CYS A 53 -7.74 -1.90 9.94
CA CYS A 53 -7.67 -2.61 8.68
C CYS A 53 -9.09 -2.77 8.09
N PRO A 54 -9.36 -2.34 6.84
CA PRO A 54 -10.70 -2.43 6.24
C PRO A 54 -11.24 -3.86 6.06
N LEU A 55 -10.40 -4.88 6.22
CA LEU A 55 -10.77 -6.29 6.03
C LEU A 55 -11.13 -7.01 7.33
N CYS A 56 -10.55 -6.61 8.46
CA CYS A 56 -10.76 -7.27 9.75
C CYS A 56 -11.19 -6.33 10.88
N PHE A 57 -11.24 -5.02 10.63
CA PHE A 57 -11.65 -3.98 11.58
C PHE A 57 -10.80 -3.91 12.86
N GLU A 58 -9.60 -4.46 12.83
CA GLU A 58 -8.61 -4.38 13.91
C GLU A 58 -7.55 -3.31 13.61
N PRO A 59 -6.95 -2.67 14.63
CA PRO A 59 -5.92 -1.65 14.45
C PRO A 59 -4.74 -2.12 13.60
N LEU A 60 -4.32 -1.28 12.64
CA LEU A 60 -3.23 -1.53 11.70
C LEU A 60 -1.85 -1.71 12.36
N THR A 61 -1.71 -1.33 13.62
CA THR A 61 -0.45 -1.42 14.37
C THR A 61 -0.18 -2.81 14.96
N ILE A 62 -1.16 -3.72 14.92
CA ILE A 62 -1.09 -5.01 15.63
C ILE A 62 -0.34 -6.08 14.82
N ARG A 63 -0.37 -6.01 13.49
CA ARG A 63 0.25 -7.01 12.59
C ARG A 63 1.05 -6.34 11.50
N GLU A 64 1.74 -7.15 10.71
CA GLU A 64 2.41 -6.67 9.51
C GLU A 64 1.41 -6.06 8.53
N THR A 65 1.69 -4.85 8.08
CA THR A 65 0.87 -4.14 7.09
C THR A 65 1.56 -4.09 5.74
N LEU A 66 0.77 -4.11 4.68
CA LEU A 66 1.22 -3.83 3.33
C LEU A 66 0.46 -2.64 2.77
N ARG A 67 1.23 -1.64 2.32
CA ARG A 67 0.69 -0.50 1.57
C ARG A 67 0.68 -0.82 0.09
N LEU A 68 -0.47 -0.62 -0.55
CA LEU A 68 -0.61 -0.75 -1.99
C LEU A 68 -0.13 0.51 -2.71
N LYS A 69 0.05 0.43 -4.03
CA LYS A 69 0.43 1.59 -4.86
C LYS A 69 -0.59 2.73 -4.81
N CYS A 70 -1.86 2.42 -4.50
CA CYS A 70 -2.93 3.39 -4.29
C CYS A 70 -2.97 3.98 -2.87
N LEU A 71 -1.90 3.77 -2.08
CA LEU A 71 -1.69 4.26 -0.71
C LEU A 71 -2.57 3.65 0.39
N HIS A 72 -3.62 2.92 0.03
CA HIS A 72 -4.41 2.13 0.97
C HIS A 72 -3.56 1.07 1.69
N LEU A 73 -3.86 0.89 2.97
CA LEU A 73 -3.09 0.07 3.89
C LEU A 73 -3.97 -1.05 4.44
N PHE A 74 -3.42 -2.27 4.46
CA PHE A 74 -4.10 -3.45 4.97
C PHE A 74 -3.12 -4.29 5.79
N HIS A 75 -3.63 -5.12 6.69
CA HIS A 75 -2.84 -6.25 7.18
C HIS A 75 -2.49 -7.17 6.02
N TRP A 76 -1.23 -7.59 5.96
CA TRP A 76 -0.74 -8.47 4.90
C TRP A 76 -1.53 -9.78 4.85
N ASP A 77 -1.70 -10.45 5.99
CA ASP A 77 -2.41 -11.72 6.07
C ASP A 77 -3.88 -11.59 5.65
N CYS A 78 -4.53 -10.47 5.98
CA CYS A 78 -5.91 -10.21 5.57
C CYS A 78 -6.02 -10.07 4.05
N LEU A 79 -5.08 -9.34 3.43
CA LEU A 79 -5.04 -9.18 1.98
C LEU A 79 -4.73 -10.53 1.29
N ASP A 80 -3.73 -11.27 1.78
CA ASP A 80 -3.36 -12.59 1.24
C ASP A 80 -4.54 -13.58 1.32
N ALA A 81 -5.19 -13.69 2.47
CA ALA A 81 -6.36 -14.54 2.66
C ALA A 81 -7.51 -14.15 1.71
N ARG A 82 -7.77 -12.84 1.53
CA ARG A 82 -8.82 -12.36 0.63
C ARG A 82 -8.52 -12.72 -0.82
N VAL A 83 -7.27 -12.56 -1.25
CA VAL A 83 -6.82 -12.84 -2.61
C VAL A 83 -6.88 -14.34 -2.92
N ARG A 84 -6.49 -15.19 -1.97
CA ARG A 84 -6.56 -16.66 -2.12
C ARG A 84 -7.97 -17.21 -2.25
N GLN A 85 -9.00 -16.44 -1.90
CA GLN A 85 -10.40 -16.81 -2.14
C GLN A 85 -10.85 -16.57 -3.59
N LEU A 86 -10.03 -15.88 -4.40
CA LEU A 86 -10.33 -15.68 -5.82
C LEU A 86 -10.06 -16.99 -6.60
N PRO A 87 -10.76 -17.21 -7.73
CA PRO A 87 -10.51 -18.38 -8.56
C PRO A 87 -9.05 -18.46 -9.03
N ASP A 88 -8.49 -19.66 -9.15
CA ASP A 88 -7.12 -19.87 -9.65
C ASP A 88 -6.92 -19.35 -11.10
N THR A 89 -8.01 -19.16 -11.85
CA THR A 89 -8.02 -18.57 -13.19
C THR A 89 -7.98 -17.04 -13.20
N THR A 90 -7.85 -16.41 -12.03
CA THR A 90 -7.83 -14.94 -11.92
C THR A 90 -6.59 -14.38 -12.60
N ALA A 91 -6.81 -13.66 -13.70
CA ALA A 91 -5.76 -12.92 -14.39
C ALA A 91 -5.13 -11.85 -13.49
N PRO A 92 -3.88 -11.42 -13.73
CA PRO A 92 -3.20 -10.38 -12.95
C PRO A 92 -4.01 -9.08 -12.77
N ALA A 93 -4.78 -8.67 -13.78
CA ALA A 93 -5.65 -7.50 -13.73
C ALA A 93 -6.90 -7.67 -12.81
N GLY A 94 -7.22 -8.90 -12.44
CA GLY A 94 -8.34 -9.24 -11.54
C GLY A 94 -8.03 -9.02 -10.06
N TYR A 95 -6.75 -8.95 -9.69
CA TYR A 95 -6.33 -8.66 -8.31
C TYR A 95 -6.46 -7.17 -8.03
N LYS A 96 -7.54 -6.81 -7.33
CA LYS A 96 -7.94 -5.42 -7.08
C LYS A 96 -7.87 -5.06 -5.61
N CYS A 97 -7.55 -3.81 -5.33
CA CYS A 97 -7.61 -3.21 -4.01
C CYS A 97 -9.06 -3.31 -3.47
N PRO A 98 -9.28 -3.84 -2.26
CA PRO A 98 -10.61 -3.93 -1.68
C PRO A 98 -11.32 -2.57 -1.49
N SER A 99 -10.56 -1.48 -1.33
CA SER A 99 -11.12 -0.15 -1.04
C SER A 99 -11.43 0.68 -2.30
N CYS A 100 -10.56 0.66 -3.31
CA CYS A 100 -10.72 1.50 -4.51
C CYS A 100 -10.82 0.73 -5.83
N LEU A 101 -10.77 -0.61 -5.78
CA LEU A 101 -10.85 -1.51 -6.94
C LEU A 101 -9.73 -1.33 -7.99
N GLU A 102 -8.71 -0.52 -7.71
CA GLU A 102 -7.53 -0.42 -8.56
C GLU A 102 -6.72 -1.72 -8.54
N CYS A 103 -6.13 -2.08 -9.69
CA CYS A 103 -5.25 -3.25 -9.78
C CYS A 103 -4.08 -3.14 -8.80
N ILE A 104 -3.83 -4.20 -8.03
CA ILE A 104 -2.76 -4.26 -7.02
C ILE A 104 -1.38 -4.20 -7.71
N PHE A 105 -1.23 -4.86 -8.85
CA PHE A 105 0.05 -4.93 -9.56
C PHE A 105 0.44 -3.58 -10.17
N PRO A 106 1.69 -3.12 -9.99
CA PRO A 106 2.19 -1.90 -10.62
C PRO A 106 2.30 -2.06 -12.14
N ARG A 107 2.38 -0.93 -12.86
CA ARG A 107 2.69 -0.95 -14.31
C ARG A 107 4.20 -1.16 -14.50
N GLU A 108 4.61 -1.74 -15.62
CA GLU A 108 6.02 -2.10 -15.91
C GLU A 108 7.01 -0.95 -15.71
N ASN A 109 6.63 0.28 -16.05
CA ASN A 109 7.51 1.45 -15.97
C ASN A 109 7.33 2.28 -14.68
N GLN A 110 6.57 1.80 -13.71
CA GLN A 110 6.29 2.54 -12.49
C GLN A 110 7.38 2.27 -11.45
N GLN A 111 8.32 3.20 -11.29
CA GLN A 111 9.40 3.11 -10.31
C GLN A 111 9.12 4.04 -9.13
N SER A 112 9.00 3.48 -7.94
CA SER A 112 8.86 4.21 -6.68
C SER A 112 9.24 3.29 -5.52
N PRO A 113 9.83 3.81 -4.42
CA PRO A 113 10.13 3.02 -3.24
C PRO A 113 8.93 2.22 -2.69
N ILE A 114 7.71 2.76 -2.82
CA ILE A 114 6.49 2.07 -2.38
C ILE A 114 6.22 0.87 -3.30
N VAL A 115 6.39 1.06 -4.61
CA VAL A 115 6.22 0.02 -5.62
C VAL A 115 7.27 -1.08 -5.44
N ASP A 116 8.53 -0.71 -5.20
CA ASP A 116 9.61 -1.68 -4.98
C ASP A 116 9.32 -2.54 -3.73
N ARG A 117 8.87 -1.91 -2.63
CA ARG A 117 8.46 -2.64 -1.42
C ARG A 117 7.28 -3.58 -1.68
N LEU A 118 6.30 -3.12 -2.45
CA LEU A 118 5.15 -3.93 -2.84
C LEU A 118 5.57 -5.14 -3.68
N ILE A 119 6.41 -4.95 -4.70
CA ILE A 119 6.92 -6.04 -5.55
C ILE A 119 7.68 -7.05 -4.69
N ASN A 120 8.60 -6.59 -3.83
CA ASN A 120 9.36 -7.46 -2.94
C ASN A 120 8.44 -8.31 -2.04
N LYS A 121 7.33 -7.74 -1.55
CA LYS A 121 6.35 -8.49 -0.76
C LYS A 121 5.56 -9.49 -1.62
N LEU A 122 5.11 -9.09 -2.81
CA LEU A 122 4.38 -9.96 -3.73
C LEU A 122 5.20 -11.16 -4.21
N GLN A 123 6.53 -11.01 -4.33
CA GLN A 123 7.45 -12.10 -4.64
C GLN A 123 7.51 -13.19 -3.57
N THR A 124 6.99 -12.96 -2.37
CA THR A 124 6.96 -13.96 -1.29
C THR A 124 5.80 -14.96 -1.41
N VAL A 125 4.85 -14.71 -2.31
CA VAL A 125 3.63 -15.53 -2.49
C VAL A 125 3.40 -15.93 -3.94
N ASN A 126 2.81 -17.10 -4.15
CA ASN A 126 2.64 -17.68 -5.48
C ASN A 126 1.68 -16.88 -6.39
N TRP A 127 0.57 -16.35 -5.85
CA TRP A 127 -0.34 -15.50 -6.63
C TRP A 127 0.32 -14.17 -7.02
N GLY A 128 1.17 -13.63 -6.13
CA GLY A 128 1.95 -12.42 -6.40
C GLY A 128 2.99 -12.64 -7.48
N ARG A 129 3.72 -13.75 -7.42
CA ARG A 129 4.67 -14.16 -8.46
C ARG A 129 4.00 -14.40 -9.81
N ASN A 130 2.87 -15.11 -9.83
CA ASN A 130 2.09 -15.31 -11.05
C ASN A 130 1.66 -13.97 -11.66
N GLY A 131 1.16 -13.05 -10.84
CA GLY A 131 0.79 -11.70 -11.28
C GLY A 131 1.95 -10.84 -11.78
N LEU A 132 3.17 -11.12 -11.33
CA LEU A 132 4.41 -10.48 -11.79
C LEU A 132 5.09 -11.23 -12.96
N GLY A 133 4.52 -12.34 -13.45
CA GLY A 133 5.13 -13.16 -14.50
C GLY A 133 6.38 -13.94 -14.06
N MET A 134 6.50 -14.23 -12.76
CA MET A 134 7.64 -14.94 -12.17
C MET A 134 7.32 -16.40 -11.86
N SER A 135 8.36 -17.25 -11.85
CA SER A 135 8.24 -18.66 -11.46
C SER A 135 7.78 -18.83 -10.01
N PHE A 136 7.02 -19.88 -9.71
CA PHE A 136 6.56 -20.20 -8.35
C PHE A 136 7.71 -20.51 -7.38
N VAL A 137 7.46 -20.34 -6.08
CA VAL A 137 8.37 -20.85 -5.03
C VAL A 137 7.99 -22.31 -4.74
N CYS A 138 8.98 -23.19 -4.70
CA CYS A 138 8.83 -24.60 -4.34
C CYS A 138 8.46 -24.78 -2.87
#